data_AF-A0A5Q4EHR5-F1
#
_entry.id   AF-A0A5Q4EHR5-F1
#
_cell.length_a   1.000
_cell.length_b   1.000
_cell.length_c   1.000
_cell.angle_alpha   90.00
_cell.angle_beta   90.00
_cell.angle_gamma   90.00
#
_symmetry.space_group_name_H-M   'P 1'
#
loop_
_entity.id
_entity.type
_entity.pdbx_description
1 polymer ?
#
loop_
_entity_poly.entity_id
_entity_poly.type
_entity_poly.pdbx_seq_one_letter_code
_entity_poly.pdbx_strand_id
1 'polypeptide(L)'
;MNSKIVFIVSTFFALILFTSCSTDDEKDHAFNYINLEFYEHFSSENSFIHFNLSTLESFPCNNFTLEVQVETYTGHTEIQVIDIDVPDICITTIGPATQLLQIAPPNEINPNFTLWVNDKRHEFKINIADNLISIEQGKPFDNHLFFNFDTLMRIPENTVWGYVIFEQSKNEKNNIWTEIMKAFKDAGATELLLDNGFYYYFSVKNNEIQFDNIKQDIITFHFHFDEPLEVLTEIFYRVTEQFQDTDIQLRLFNTKGERFIM
;
A
#
# COMPACT_ATOMS: atom_id res chain seq x y z
N MET A 1 -1.24 76.46 42.17
CA MET A 1 -1.26 75.06 42.64
C MET A 1 -2.21 74.29 41.75
N ASN A 2 -1.82 73.08 41.31
CA ASN A 2 -2.64 72.08 40.60
C ASN A 2 -2.91 72.27 39.09
N SER A 3 -1.92 71.96 38.26
CA SER A 3 -2.13 71.59 36.84
C SER A 3 -1.01 70.68 36.32
N LYS A 4 -0.71 69.59 37.03
CA LYS A 4 0.31 68.60 36.61
C LYS A 4 -0.06 67.13 36.86
N ILE A 5 -1.29 66.82 37.27
CA ILE A 5 -1.68 65.44 37.64
C ILE A 5 -2.66 64.81 36.63
N VAL A 6 -3.09 65.52 35.59
CA VAL A 6 -4.09 65.01 34.64
C VAL A 6 -3.48 64.32 33.41
N PHE A 7 -2.19 64.49 33.13
CA PHE A 7 -1.57 63.99 31.88
C PHE A 7 -0.88 62.62 31.96
N ILE A 8 -0.76 61.99 33.14
CA ILE A 8 -0.04 60.71 33.29
C ILE A 8 -0.98 59.49 33.28
N VAL A 9 -2.28 59.68 33.51
CA VAL A 9 -3.24 58.55 33.56
C VAL A 9 -3.80 58.19 32.18
N SER A 10 -3.64 59.05 31.16
CA SER A 10 -4.18 58.80 29.82
C SER A 10 -3.24 58.02 28.89
N THR A 11 -1.98 57.80 29.26
CA THR A 11 -0.98 57.13 28.40
C THR A 11 -0.75 55.65 28.77
N PHE A 12 -1.23 55.20 29.94
CA PHE A 12 -1.09 53.82 30.39
C PHE A 12 -2.30 52.92 30.05
N PHE A 13 -3.41 53.52 29.58
CA PHE A 13 -4.63 52.78 29.22
C PHE A 13 -4.69 52.40 27.73
N ALA A 14 -3.74 52.84 26.90
CA ALA A 14 -3.70 52.57 25.47
C ALA A 14 -2.87 51.33 25.08
N LEU A 15 -2.22 50.65 26.04
CA LEU A 15 -1.29 49.54 25.76
C LEU A 15 -1.84 48.14 26.11
N ILE A 16 -3.09 48.02 26.54
CA ILE A 16 -3.68 46.74 27.02
C ILE A 16 -4.65 46.13 25.99
N LEU A 17 -4.81 46.71 24.80
CA LEU A 17 -5.77 46.22 23.79
C LEU A 17 -5.17 45.37 22.65
N PHE A 18 -3.92 44.90 22.78
CA PHE A 18 -3.29 44.09 21.72
C PHE A 18 -2.98 42.63 22.11
N THR A 19 -3.48 42.14 23.24
CA THR A 19 -3.30 40.73 23.62
C THR A 19 -4.64 40.04 23.72
N SER A 20 -5.12 39.49 22.60
CA SER A 20 -5.83 38.21 22.53
C SER A 20 -6.65 38.10 21.25
N CYS A 21 -5.96 38.03 20.10
CA CYS A 21 -6.41 37.18 19.01
C CYS A 21 -5.38 36.05 18.90
N SER A 22 -5.50 35.02 19.74
CA SER A 22 -5.12 33.68 19.28
C SER A 22 -6.38 33.10 18.67
N THR A 23 -6.52 33.28 17.36
CA THR A 23 -7.35 32.36 16.58
C THR A 23 -6.60 31.03 16.58
N ASP A 24 -6.74 30.28 17.68
CA ASP A 24 -6.73 28.82 17.60
C ASP A 24 -8.06 28.44 16.96
N ASP A 25 -8.21 28.80 15.67
CA ASP A 25 -9.01 27.99 14.79
C ASP A 25 -8.13 26.76 14.55
N GLU A 26 -8.11 25.84 15.53
CA GLU A 26 -7.84 24.43 15.25
C GLU A 26 -8.76 24.11 14.08
N LYS A 27 -8.17 24.05 12.88
CA LYS A 27 -8.87 23.59 11.71
C LYS A 27 -9.01 22.09 11.94
N ASP A 28 -10.05 21.74 12.67
CA ASP A 28 -10.51 20.38 12.83
C ASP A 28 -10.80 19.87 11.41
N HIS A 29 -9.87 19.08 10.89
CA HIS A 29 -9.93 18.55 9.54
C HIS A 29 -10.86 17.36 9.56
N ALA A 30 -12.15 17.63 9.74
CA ALA A 30 -13.17 16.61 9.87
C ALA A 30 -13.18 15.68 8.64
N PHE A 31 -12.88 14.41 8.89
CA PHE A 31 -13.14 13.28 8.00
C PHE A 31 -14.27 12.45 8.62
N ASN A 32 -14.98 11.65 7.83
CA ASN A 32 -16.04 10.78 8.36
C ASN A 32 -15.76 9.31 8.09
N TYR A 33 -15.04 9.02 7.02
CA TYR A 33 -14.94 7.66 6.51
C TYR A 33 -13.49 7.28 6.24
N ILE A 34 -13.12 6.09 6.69
CA ILE A 34 -11.82 5.48 6.45
C ILE A 34 -11.99 4.26 5.57
N ASN A 35 -11.09 4.13 4.61
CA ASN A 35 -10.84 2.91 3.88
C ASN A 35 -9.58 2.23 4.45
N LEU A 36 -9.66 0.92 4.64
CA LEU A 36 -8.58 0.07 5.09
C LEU A 36 -8.21 -0.91 3.97
N GLU A 37 -6.95 -0.82 3.55
CA GLU A 37 -6.28 -1.86 2.79
C GLU A 37 -5.34 -2.62 3.71
N PHE A 38 -5.10 -3.89 3.41
CA PHE A 38 -4.11 -4.69 4.12
C PHE A 38 -3.25 -5.48 3.15
N TYR A 39 -1.99 -5.68 3.50
CA TYR A 39 -1.08 -6.51 2.73
C TYR A 39 0.07 -7.02 3.60
N GLU A 40 0.70 -8.10 3.15
CA GLU A 40 1.92 -8.60 3.75
C GLU A 40 3.12 -7.93 3.06
N HIS A 41 3.96 -7.26 3.84
CA HIS A 41 5.23 -6.72 3.38
C HIS A 41 6.35 -7.64 3.81
N PHE A 42 7.28 -7.91 2.90
CA PHE A 42 8.42 -8.76 3.13
C PHE A 42 9.68 -7.91 3.24
N SER A 43 10.40 -8.06 4.34
CA SER A 43 11.77 -7.55 4.51
C SER A 43 12.78 -8.66 4.23
N SER A 44 14.08 -8.37 4.38
CA SER A 44 15.14 -9.36 4.21
C SER A 44 15.03 -10.54 5.18
N GLU A 45 14.53 -10.31 6.40
CA GLU A 45 14.55 -11.29 7.48
C GLU A 45 13.15 -11.70 7.97
N ASN A 46 12.14 -10.85 7.81
CA ASN A 46 10.80 -11.05 8.36
C ASN A 46 9.70 -10.55 7.41
N SER A 47 8.47 -11.02 7.57
CA SER A 47 7.28 -10.39 6.98
C SER A 47 6.41 -9.75 8.05
N PHE A 48 5.68 -8.71 7.66
CA PHE A 48 4.77 -7.97 8.53
C PHE A 48 3.46 -7.72 7.80
N ILE A 49 2.35 -7.82 8.52
CA ILE A 49 1.06 -7.32 8.05
C ILE A 49 1.04 -5.81 8.23
N HIS A 50 0.75 -5.11 7.14
CA HIS A 50 0.48 -3.69 7.13
C HIS A 50 -1.00 -3.42 6.94
N PHE A 51 -1.50 -2.40 7.64
CA PHE A 51 -2.74 -1.73 7.30
C PHE A 51 -2.42 -0.36 6.71
N ASN A 52 -2.95 -0.10 5.52
CA ASN A 52 -2.92 1.21 4.90
C ASN A 52 -4.30 1.84 5.07
N LEU A 53 -4.37 2.85 5.94
CA LEU A 53 -5.58 3.62 6.21
C LEU A 53 -5.58 4.86 5.32
N SER A 54 -6.72 5.14 4.72
CA SER A 54 -6.90 6.35 3.90
C SER A 54 -8.30 6.93 4.09
N THR A 55 -8.43 8.25 4.15
CA THR A 55 -9.76 8.89 4.11
C THR A 55 -10.44 8.65 2.76
N LEU A 56 -11.77 8.62 2.72
CA LEU A 56 -12.50 8.70 1.45
C LEU A 56 -12.56 10.14 0.93
N GLU A 57 -12.51 11.11 1.83
CA GLU A 57 -12.39 12.53 1.52
C GLU A 57 -11.00 12.86 0.98
N SER A 58 -10.92 13.91 0.16
CA SER A 58 -9.66 14.45 -0.36
C SER A 58 -9.34 15.80 0.26
N PHE A 59 -8.06 16.03 0.51
CA PHE A 59 -7.51 17.21 1.16
C PHE A 59 -6.57 17.97 0.21
N PRO A 60 -6.28 19.25 0.48
CA PRO A 60 -5.47 20.09 -0.41
C PRO A 60 -4.01 19.63 -0.61
N CYS A 61 -3.50 18.77 0.29
CA CYS A 61 -2.13 18.27 0.23
C CYS A 61 -2.13 16.74 0.31
N ASN A 62 -1.28 16.09 -0.48
CA ASN A 62 -1.23 14.63 -0.56
C ASN A 62 -0.38 13.98 0.53
N ASN A 63 0.28 14.80 1.36
CA ASN A 63 1.10 14.38 2.47
C ASN A 63 0.43 14.65 3.83
N PHE A 64 -0.89 14.83 3.86
CA PHE A 64 -1.67 14.78 5.09
C PHE A 64 -1.64 13.36 5.63
N THR A 65 -1.45 13.22 6.95
CA THR A 65 -1.37 11.93 7.62
C THR A 65 -2.46 11.76 8.64
N LEU A 66 -2.92 10.53 8.87
CA LEU A 66 -3.87 10.26 9.95
C LEU A 66 -3.10 10.11 11.27
N GLU A 67 -3.50 10.84 12.30
CA GLU A 67 -3.05 10.59 13.67
C GLU A 67 -3.75 9.33 14.19
N VAL A 68 -2.96 8.31 14.51
CA VAL A 68 -3.47 7.00 14.93
C VAL A 68 -2.78 6.54 16.21
N GLN A 69 -3.58 6.07 17.16
CA GLN A 69 -3.10 5.34 18.34
C GLN A 69 -3.40 3.85 18.18
N VAL A 70 -2.44 3.01 18.54
CA VAL A 70 -2.56 1.55 18.48
C VAL A 70 -2.24 0.98 19.85
N GLU A 71 -3.20 0.27 20.42
CA GLU A 71 -3.04 -0.45 21.68
C GLU A 71 -3.20 -1.95 21.44
N THR A 72 -2.27 -2.74 21.98
CA THR A 72 -2.26 -4.19 21.77
C THR A 72 -2.35 -4.90 23.10
N TYR A 73 -3.34 -5.79 23.20
CA TYR A 73 -3.62 -6.63 24.34
C TYR A 73 -3.52 -8.11 23.92
N THR A 74 -3.58 -9.03 24.89
CA THR A 74 -3.55 -10.46 24.57
C THR A 74 -4.78 -10.86 23.74
N GLY A 75 -4.57 -11.21 22.47
CA GLY A 75 -5.61 -11.68 21.55
C GLY A 75 -6.46 -10.57 20.92
N HIS A 76 -6.13 -9.30 21.15
CA HIS A 76 -6.90 -8.15 20.65
C HIS A 76 -6.02 -6.93 20.39
N THR A 77 -6.25 -6.23 19.27
CA THR A 77 -5.61 -4.97 18.94
C THR A 77 -6.66 -3.89 18.70
N GLU A 78 -6.48 -2.74 19.34
CA GLU A 78 -7.34 -1.57 19.21
C GLU A 78 -6.60 -0.48 18.42
N ILE A 79 -7.27 0.09 17.44
CA ILE A 79 -6.76 1.15 16.57
C ILE A 79 -7.73 2.32 16.66
N GLN A 80 -7.24 3.50 17.03
CA GLN A 80 -8.04 4.71 17.11
C GLN A 80 -7.50 5.75 16.13
N VAL A 81 -8.32 6.12 15.15
CA VAL A 81 -8.02 7.23 14.23
C VAL A 81 -8.57 8.50 14.87
N ILE A 82 -7.68 9.44 15.20
CA ILE A 82 -7.99 10.58 16.08
C ILE A 82 -8.27 11.83 15.27
N ASP A 83 -7.32 12.25 14.45
CA ASP A 83 -7.36 13.48 13.66
C ASP A 83 -6.49 13.34 12.40
N ILE A 84 -6.42 14.40 11.61
CA ILE A 84 -5.49 14.56 10.49
C ILE A 84 -4.36 15.49 10.92
N ASP A 85 -3.14 14.95 10.91
CA ASP A 85 -1.93 15.73 11.08
C ASP A 85 -1.60 16.50 9.80
N VAL A 86 -1.49 17.82 9.93
CA VAL A 86 -1.25 18.75 8.84
C VAL A 86 0.22 19.13 8.84
N PRO A 87 1.00 18.75 7.80
CA PRO A 87 2.41 19.06 7.75
C PRO A 87 2.65 20.57 7.52
N ASP A 88 3.74 21.09 8.07
CA ASP A 88 4.19 22.47 7.83
C ASP A 88 4.38 22.77 6.33
N ILE A 89 4.82 21.77 5.57
CA ILE A 89 5.00 21.85 4.12
C ILE A 89 3.90 21.06 3.43
N CYS A 90 2.99 21.79 2.79
CA CYS A 90 1.97 21.21 1.92
C CYS A 90 2.55 20.88 0.54
N ILE A 91 2.55 19.59 0.16
CA ILE A 91 2.73 19.20 -1.24
C ILE A 91 1.37 19.35 -1.91
N THR A 92 1.21 20.40 -2.73
CA THR A 92 -0.08 20.93 -3.24
C THR A 92 -0.78 20.05 -4.28
N THR A 93 -0.68 18.73 -4.15
CA THR A 93 -1.44 17.76 -4.92
C THR A 93 -2.61 17.33 -4.06
N ILE A 94 -3.83 17.38 -4.60
CA ILE A 94 -5.02 16.94 -3.87
C ILE A 94 -4.97 15.42 -3.70
N GLY A 95 -5.21 14.92 -2.49
CA GLY A 95 -5.22 13.49 -2.19
C GLY A 95 -5.84 13.18 -0.82
N PRO A 96 -6.09 11.91 -0.49
CA PRO A 96 -6.57 11.53 0.82
C PRO A 96 -5.49 11.75 1.90
N ALA A 97 -5.91 11.87 3.16
CA ALA A 97 -5.00 11.70 4.28
C ALA A 97 -4.75 10.21 4.48
N THR A 98 -3.49 9.82 4.73
CA THR A 98 -3.10 8.40 4.77
C THR A 98 -2.27 8.05 6.00
N GLN A 99 -2.30 6.79 6.42
CA GLN A 99 -1.38 6.29 7.44
C GLN A 99 -1.10 4.81 7.19
N LEU A 100 0.19 4.46 7.17
CA LEU A 100 0.65 3.09 7.09
C LEU A 100 0.99 2.58 8.48
N LEU A 101 0.28 1.55 8.94
CA LEU A 101 0.49 0.91 10.23
C LEU A 101 1.17 -0.44 10.02
N GLN A 102 2.33 -0.63 10.63
CA GLN A 102 2.95 -1.95 10.76
C GLN A 102 2.34 -2.64 11.98
N ILE A 103 1.58 -3.72 11.76
CA ILE A 103 0.81 -4.36 12.83
C ILE A 103 1.67 -5.39 13.57
N ALA A 104 1.99 -6.49 12.91
CA ALA A 104 2.76 -7.59 13.50
C ALA A 104 3.20 -8.58 12.40
N PRO A 105 4.18 -9.44 12.70
CA PRO A 105 4.43 -10.64 11.90
C PRO A 105 3.17 -11.52 11.79
N PRO A 106 2.94 -12.22 10.66
CA PRO A 106 1.73 -13.03 10.45
C PRO A 106 1.49 -14.11 11.51
N ASN A 107 2.56 -14.65 12.12
CA ASN A 107 2.51 -15.67 13.17
C ASN A 107 2.30 -15.10 14.58
N GLU A 108 2.38 -13.79 14.75
CA GLU A 108 2.28 -13.09 16.04
C GLU A 108 1.08 -12.13 16.10
N ILE A 109 0.36 -11.95 14.99
CA ILE A 109 -0.77 -11.05 14.91
C ILE A 109 -1.93 -11.50 15.81
N ASN A 110 -2.56 -10.54 16.49
CA ASN A 110 -3.82 -10.79 17.14
C ASN A 110 -4.92 -11.05 16.11
N PRO A 111 -5.82 -12.02 16.33
CA PRO A 111 -6.89 -12.28 15.37
C PRO A 111 -8.00 -11.23 15.42
N ASN A 112 -8.23 -10.57 16.56
CA ASN A 112 -9.37 -9.67 16.75
C ASN A 112 -8.92 -8.21 16.78
N PHE A 113 -9.66 -7.35 16.08
CA PHE A 113 -9.41 -5.91 16.00
C PHE A 113 -10.66 -5.11 16.36
N THR A 114 -10.43 -3.97 17.04
CA THR A 114 -11.39 -2.87 17.12
C THR A 114 -10.77 -1.66 16.44
N LEU A 115 -11.48 -1.03 15.51
CA LEU A 115 -11.07 0.23 14.88
C LEU A 115 -12.11 1.31 15.15
N TRP A 116 -11.65 2.42 15.71
CA TRP A 116 -12.46 3.60 16.00
C TRP A 116 -12.23 4.70 14.95
N VAL A 117 -13.32 5.19 14.38
CA VAL A 117 -13.36 6.35 13.47
C VAL A 117 -14.37 7.34 14.02
N ASN A 118 -13.95 8.49 14.54
CA ASN A 118 -14.85 9.52 15.12
C ASN A 118 -15.91 8.95 16.09
N ASP A 119 -15.45 8.24 17.12
CA ASP A 119 -16.30 7.55 18.11
C ASP A 119 -17.17 6.40 17.56
N LYS A 120 -17.04 6.05 16.28
CA LYS A 120 -17.70 4.89 15.67
C LYS A 120 -16.82 3.66 15.76
N ARG A 121 -17.37 2.60 16.34
CA ARG A 121 -16.65 1.36 16.63
C ARG A 121 -16.88 0.33 15.54
N HIS A 122 -15.79 -0.25 15.05
CA HIS A 122 -15.82 -1.31 14.03
C HIS A 122 -15.01 -2.50 14.53
N GLU A 123 -15.68 -3.61 14.76
CA GLU A 123 -15.01 -4.86 15.11
C GLU A 123 -14.79 -5.70 13.86
N PHE A 124 -13.60 -6.30 13.72
CA PHE A 124 -13.33 -7.27 12.68
C PHE A 124 -12.28 -8.27 13.11
N LYS A 125 -12.20 -9.38 12.39
CA LYS A 125 -11.23 -10.44 12.63
C LYS A 125 -10.35 -10.62 11.41
N ILE A 126 -9.04 -10.75 11.61
CA ILE A 126 -8.12 -11.20 10.56
C ILE A 126 -7.91 -12.71 10.69
N ASN A 127 -7.97 -13.41 9.56
CA ASN A 127 -7.63 -14.82 9.46
C ASN A 127 -6.44 -14.94 8.49
N ILE A 128 -5.32 -15.45 8.99
CA ILE A 128 -4.13 -15.69 8.17
C ILE A 128 -3.98 -17.19 7.99
N ALA A 129 -3.92 -17.59 6.72
CA ALA A 129 -3.57 -18.94 6.30
C ALA A 129 -2.31 -18.89 5.42
N ASP A 130 -1.80 -20.06 5.05
CA ASP A 130 -0.60 -20.16 4.21
C ASP A 130 -0.83 -19.54 2.82
N ASN A 131 -2.04 -19.65 2.27
CA ASN A 131 -2.37 -19.21 0.91
C ASN A 131 -3.19 -17.92 0.83
N LEU A 132 -3.74 -17.42 1.93
CA LEU A 132 -4.56 -16.20 1.94
C LEU A 132 -4.59 -15.50 3.30
N ILE A 133 -4.98 -14.24 3.26
CA ILE A 133 -5.32 -13.39 4.40
C ILE A 133 -6.75 -12.90 4.16
N SER A 134 -7.64 -13.06 5.13
CA SER A 134 -9.01 -12.54 5.02
C SER A 134 -9.44 -11.76 6.25
N ILE A 135 -10.34 -10.81 6.02
CA ILE A 135 -11.01 -10.02 7.05
C ILE A 135 -12.48 -10.45 7.13
N GLU A 136 -12.93 -10.77 8.34
CA GLU A 136 -14.32 -11.03 8.66
C GLU A 136 -14.88 -9.86 9.47
N GLN A 137 -15.94 -9.23 8.96
CA GLN A 137 -16.62 -8.13 9.66
C GLN A 137 -17.35 -8.64 10.90
N GLY A 138 -17.07 -8.02 12.04
CA GLY A 138 -17.74 -8.27 13.32
C GLY A 138 -18.94 -7.35 13.55
N LYS A 139 -19.35 -7.22 14.82
CA LYS A 139 -20.41 -6.29 15.25
C LYS A 139 -19.99 -5.62 16.56
N PRO A 140 -20.09 -4.29 16.71
CA PRO A 140 -20.67 -3.34 15.75
C PRO A 140 -19.78 -3.10 14.53
N PHE A 141 -20.40 -2.75 13.41
CA PHE A 141 -19.70 -2.35 12.19
C PHE A 141 -20.53 -1.26 11.52
N ASP A 142 -20.21 -0.01 11.85
CA ASP A 142 -20.89 1.15 11.28
C ASP A 142 -20.36 1.43 9.86
N ASN A 143 -21.11 2.19 9.07
CA ASN A 143 -20.70 2.56 7.70
C ASN A 143 -19.63 3.68 7.69
N HIS A 144 -18.62 3.62 8.57
CA HIS A 144 -17.51 4.57 8.65
C HIS A 144 -16.14 3.92 8.36
N LEU A 145 -16.08 2.59 8.32
CA LEU A 145 -14.93 1.82 7.87
C LEU A 145 -15.30 1.00 6.64
N PHE A 146 -14.49 1.10 5.59
CA PHE A 146 -14.61 0.30 4.37
C PHE A 146 -13.35 -0.53 4.17
N PHE A 147 -13.51 -1.70 3.55
CA PHE A 147 -12.39 -2.50 3.07
C PHE A 147 -12.40 -2.48 1.55
N ASN A 148 -11.26 -2.21 0.93
CA ASN A 148 -11.13 -2.30 -0.53
C ASN A 148 -11.31 -3.73 -1.05
N PHE A 149 -10.94 -4.70 -0.23
CA PHE A 149 -11.13 -6.13 -0.45
C PHE A 149 -11.18 -6.81 0.92
N ASP A 150 -11.89 -7.93 1.02
CA ASP A 150 -11.99 -8.73 2.25
C ASP A 150 -11.01 -9.91 2.26
N THR A 151 -10.42 -10.23 1.12
CA THR A 151 -9.55 -11.38 0.92
C THR A 151 -8.37 -11.01 0.05
N LEU A 152 -7.19 -11.39 0.50
CA LEU A 152 -5.92 -11.22 -0.18
C LEU A 152 -5.22 -12.56 -0.29
N MET A 153 -4.93 -12.99 -1.51
CA MET A 153 -4.15 -14.20 -1.77
C MET A 153 -2.66 -13.94 -1.48
N ARG A 154 -1.97 -14.95 -0.94
CA ARG A 154 -0.53 -14.88 -0.67
C ARG A 154 0.24 -15.49 -1.82
N ILE A 155 1.28 -14.79 -2.28
CA ILE A 155 2.17 -15.32 -3.32
C ILE A 155 3.01 -16.44 -2.68
N PRO A 156 3.04 -17.67 -3.24
CA PRO A 156 3.87 -18.74 -2.72
C PRO A 156 5.37 -18.36 -2.69
N GLU A 157 6.12 -18.95 -1.77
CA GLU A 157 7.59 -18.81 -1.74
C GLU A 157 8.20 -19.25 -3.07
N ASN A 158 9.35 -18.66 -3.42
CA ASN A 158 10.10 -18.94 -4.65
C ASN A 158 9.27 -18.75 -5.94
N THR A 159 8.24 -17.91 -5.88
CA THR A 159 7.49 -17.50 -7.07
C THR A 159 8.22 -16.38 -7.78
N VAL A 160 8.41 -16.58 -9.07
CA VAL A 160 8.80 -15.53 -10.01
C VAL A 160 7.60 -15.22 -10.87
N TRP A 161 7.29 -13.94 -11.01
CA TRP A 161 6.19 -13.46 -11.83
C TRP A 161 6.57 -12.19 -12.57
N GLY A 162 5.80 -11.86 -13.60
CA GLY A 162 6.10 -10.68 -14.38
C GLY A 162 5.36 -10.62 -15.69
N TYR A 163 5.90 -9.77 -16.56
CA TYR A 163 5.37 -9.59 -17.89
C TYR A 163 6.44 -9.12 -18.87
N VAL A 164 6.16 -9.35 -20.16
CA VAL A 164 6.99 -8.88 -21.27
C VAL A 164 6.17 -7.99 -22.17
N ILE A 165 6.76 -6.86 -22.56
CA ILE A 165 6.23 -5.96 -23.59
C ILE A 165 7.03 -6.21 -24.88
N PHE A 166 6.30 -6.35 -25.99
CA PHE A 166 6.85 -6.50 -27.33
C PHE A 166 6.26 -5.42 -28.24
N GLU A 167 7.09 -4.84 -29.11
CA GLU A 167 6.62 -3.92 -30.17
C GLU A 167 6.32 -4.63 -31.50
N GLN A 168 6.62 -5.92 -31.59
CA GLN A 168 6.64 -6.67 -32.86
C GLN A 168 5.29 -7.27 -33.23
N SER A 169 5.24 -7.88 -34.42
CA SER A 169 4.06 -8.62 -34.87
C SER A 169 3.76 -9.80 -33.95
N LYS A 170 2.48 -10.19 -33.86
CA LYS A 170 2.01 -11.27 -32.98
C LYS A 170 2.78 -12.59 -33.16
N ASN A 171 3.15 -12.94 -34.38
CA ASN A 171 3.84 -14.21 -34.66
C ASN A 171 5.29 -14.20 -34.18
N GLU A 172 6.02 -13.09 -34.39
CA GLU A 172 7.39 -12.93 -33.91
C GLU A 172 7.43 -12.92 -32.39
N LYS A 173 6.51 -12.17 -31.76
CA LYS A 173 6.30 -12.13 -30.31
C LYS A 173 6.17 -13.54 -29.70
N ASN A 174 5.35 -14.41 -30.29
CA ASN A 174 5.16 -15.77 -29.77
C ASN A 174 6.41 -16.64 -29.87
N ASN A 175 7.19 -16.52 -30.96
CA ASN A 175 8.42 -17.29 -31.13
C ASN A 175 9.48 -16.87 -30.10
N ILE A 176 9.70 -15.56 -29.96
CA ILE A 176 10.67 -15.02 -28.99
C ILE A 176 10.28 -15.42 -27.57
N TRP A 177 9.01 -15.26 -27.21
CA TRP A 177 8.50 -15.66 -25.91
C TRP A 177 8.68 -17.16 -25.63
N THR A 178 8.46 -18.00 -26.64
CA THR A 178 8.66 -19.45 -26.52
C THR A 178 10.12 -19.80 -26.21
N GLU A 179 11.07 -19.15 -26.87
CA GLU A 179 12.50 -19.36 -26.60
C GLU A 179 12.91 -18.88 -25.20
N ILE A 180 12.41 -17.71 -24.75
CA ILE A 180 12.65 -17.21 -23.39
C ILE A 180 12.14 -18.20 -22.35
N MET A 181 10.88 -18.63 -22.47
CA MET A 181 10.29 -19.57 -21.51
C MET A 181 10.93 -20.95 -21.54
N LYS A 182 11.37 -21.41 -22.72
CA LYS A 182 12.14 -22.64 -22.81
C LYS A 182 13.46 -22.51 -22.04
N ALA A 183 14.18 -21.40 -22.23
CA ALA A 183 15.45 -21.17 -21.55
C ALA A 183 15.30 -21.06 -20.02
N PHE A 184 14.22 -20.43 -19.52
CA PHE A 184 13.90 -20.42 -18.10
C PHE A 184 13.60 -21.82 -17.57
N LYS A 185 12.82 -22.63 -18.30
CA LYS A 185 12.55 -24.03 -17.92
C LYS A 185 13.79 -24.90 -17.91
N ASP A 186 14.66 -24.75 -18.91
CA ASP A 186 15.95 -25.46 -18.98
C ASP A 186 16.86 -25.10 -17.79
N ALA A 187 16.67 -23.91 -17.20
CA ALA A 187 17.39 -23.45 -16.01
C ALA A 187 16.72 -23.78 -14.69
N GLY A 188 15.60 -24.51 -14.70
CA GLY A 188 14.94 -24.98 -13.48
C GLY A 188 13.59 -24.34 -13.16
N ALA A 189 13.08 -23.42 -13.99
CA ALA A 189 11.72 -22.90 -13.80
C ALA A 189 10.66 -24.00 -13.99
N THR A 190 9.78 -24.15 -13.01
CA THR A 190 8.70 -25.15 -13.04
C THR A 190 7.32 -24.49 -13.03
N GLU A 191 6.34 -25.20 -13.58
CA GLU A 191 4.95 -24.73 -13.58
C GLU A 191 4.45 -24.49 -12.16
N LEU A 192 3.78 -23.35 -11.96
CA LEU A 192 3.15 -22.96 -10.71
C LEU A 192 1.67 -22.69 -11.00
N LEU A 193 0.80 -23.26 -10.18
CA LEU A 193 -0.63 -22.98 -10.21
C LEU A 193 -0.94 -21.96 -9.12
N LEU A 194 -1.54 -20.84 -9.53
CA LEU A 194 -2.05 -19.83 -8.62
C LEU A 194 -3.57 -19.91 -8.57
N ASP A 195 -4.10 -19.85 -7.34
CA ASP A 195 -5.53 -19.75 -7.10
C ASP A 195 -6.06 -18.41 -7.63
N ASN A 196 -7.32 -18.40 -8.09
CA ASN A 196 -7.97 -17.17 -8.54
C ASN A 196 -8.15 -16.19 -7.35
N GLY A 197 -7.84 -14.92 -7.55
CA GLY A 197 -8.00 -13.89 -6.52
C GLY A 197 -7.03 -12.74 -6.67
N PHE A 198 -7.04 -11.82 -5.71
CA PHE A 198 -6.20 -10.62 -5.69
C PHE A 198 -4.96 -10.87 -4.82
N TYR A 199 -3.75 -10.61 -5.36
CA TYR A 199 -2.45 -10.82 -4.73
C TYR A 199 -1.74 -9.50 -4.41
N TYR A 200 -2.50 -8.43 -4.17
CA TYR A 200 -2.03 -7.05 -3.95
C TYR A 200 -1.45 -6.38 -5.20
N TYR A 201 -0.47 -7.02 -5.84
CA TYR A 201 0.21 -6.51 -7.04
C TYR A 201 -0.57 -6.78 -8.34
N PHE A 202 -1.33 -7.87 -8.38
CA PHE A 202 -2.07 -8.33 -9.53
C PHE A 202 -3.27 -9.19 -9.12
N SER A 203 -4.15 -9.47 -10.07
CA SER A 203 -5.21 -10.47 -9.90
C SER A 203 -4.92 -11.71 -10.75
N VAL A 204 -5.32 -12.89 -10.28
CA VAL A 204 -5.24 -14.13 -11.05
C VAL A 204 -6.64 -14.58 -11.45
N LYS A 205 -6.80 -14.95 -12.73
CA LYS A 205 -8.01 -15.57 -13.25
C LYS A 205 -7.63 -16.68 -14.22
N ASN A 206 -8.13 -17.88 -13.98
CA ASN A 206 -7.82 -19.09 -14.77
C ASN A 206 -6.30 -19.36 -14.86
N ASN A 207 -5.58 -19.16 -13.75
CA ASN A 207 -4.11 -19.27 -13.70
C ASN A 207 -3.40 -18.29 -14.68
N GLU A 208 -3.99 -17.13 -14.95
CA GLU A 208 -3.35 -16.05 -15.71
C GLU A 208 -3.35 -14.75 -14.89
N ILE A 209 -2.20 -14.09 -14.85
CA ILE A 209 -2.02 -12.79 -14.19
C ILE A 209 -2.71 -11.69 -15.00
N GLN A 210 -3.45 -10.83 -14.31
CA GLN A 210 -4.15 -9.67 -14.82
C GLN A 210 -3.65 -8.41 -14.10
N PHE A 211 -3.31 -7.37 -14.87
CA PHE A 211 -2.92 -6.06 -14.37
C PHE A 211 -3.97 -5.02 -14.75
N ASP A 212 -4.47 -4.27 -13.78
CA ASP A 212 -5.50 -3.24 -14.03
C ASP A 212 -4.91 -1.95 -14.66
N ASN A 213 -3.61 -1.72 -14.46
CA ASN A 213 -2.96 -0.44 -14.78
C ASN A 213 -2.08 -0.47 -16.04
N ILE A 214 -1.95 -1.62 -16.72
CA ILE A 214 -1.10 -1.75 -17.90
C ILE A 214 -1.95 -1.71 -19.16
N LYS A 215 -1.74 -0.69 -20.00
CA LYS A 215 -2.48 -0.48 -21.26
C LYS A 215 -1.81 -1.10 -22.48
N GLN A 216 -0.56 -1.56 -22.33
CA GLN A 216 0.23 -2.13 -23.42
C GLN A 216 -0.13 -3.61 -23.64
N ASP A 217 0.14 -4.12 -24.83
CA ASP A 217 -0.01 -5.54 -25.14
C ASP A 217 1.13 -6.35 -24.50
N ILE A 218 0.84 -6.94 -23.34
CA ILE A 218 1.80 -7.71 -22.54
C ILE A 218 1.57 -9.22 -22.64
N ILE A 219 2.62 -10.00 -22.42
CA ILE A 219 2.51 -11.41 -22.05
C ILE A 219 2.84 -11.52 -20.58
N THR A 220 1.91 -12.03 -19.78
CA THR A 220 2.13 -12.28 -18.35
C THR A 220 2.59 -13.70 -18.13
N PHE A 221 3.29 -13.92 -17.02
CA PHE A 221 3.78 -15.23 -16.65
C PHE A 221 4.06 -15.32 -15.15
N HIS A 222 4.08 -16.54 -14.66
CA HIS A 222 4.55 -16.91 -13.34
C HIS A 222 5.05 -18.35 -13.34
N PHE A 223 6.00 -18.64 -12.47
CA PHE A 223 6.57 -19.96 -12.29
C PHE A 223 7.26 -20.04 -10.92
N HIS A 224 7.54 -21.27 -10.49
CA HIS A 224 8.37 -21.55 -9.33
C HIS A 224 9.85 -21.61 -9.76
N PHE A 225 10.74 -21.04 -8.97
CA PHE A 225 12.18 -20.98 -9.27
C PHE A 225 13.03 -20.92 -8.00
N ASP A 226 13.82 -21.96 -7.75
CA ASP A 226 14.67 -22.09 -6.55
C ASP A 226 16.09 -21.54 -6.73
N GLU A 227 16.51 -21.25 -7.95
CA GLU A 227 17.86 -20.78 -8.26
C GLU A 227 17.97 -19.24 -8.05
N PRO A 228 19.19 -18.69 -7.92
CA PRO A 228 19.40 -17.24 -7.82
C PRO A 228 18.78 -16.48 -9.01
N LEU A 229 18.11 -15.37 -8.71
CA LEU A 229 17.36 -14.58 -9.71
C LEU A 229 18.26 -13.96 -10.80
N GLU A 230 19.54 -13.80 -10.50
CA GLU A 230 20.57 -13.37 -11.45
C GLU A 230 20.68 -14.35 -12.64
N VAL A 231 20.42 -15.64 -12.43
CA VAL A 231 20.43 -16.66 -13.49
C VAL A 231 19.39 -16.35 -14.56
N LEU A 232 18.17 -15.96 -14.16
CA LEU A 232 17.11 -15.56 -15.11
C LEU A 232 17.49 -14.30 -15.89
N THR A 233 18.19 -13.38 -15.24
CA THR A 233 18.69 -12.14 -15.86
C THR A 233 19.68 -12.44 -16.96
N GLU A 234 20.69 -13.26 -16.67
CA GLU A 234 21.71 -13.68 -17.63
C GLU A 234 21.10 -14.46 -18.81
N ILE A 235 20.15 -15.36 -18.52
CA ILE A 235 19.45 -16.12 -19.56
C ILE A 235 18.66 -15.21 -20.47
N PHE A 236 17.91 -14.25 -19.91
CA PHE A 236 17.12 -13.30 -20.69
C PHE A 236 18.03 -12.54 -21.66
N TYR A 237 19.10 -11.92 -21.16
CA TYR A 237 20.01 -11.15 -22.01
C TYR A 237 20.63 -12.00 -23.12
N ARG A 238 21.07 -13.22 -22.81
CA ARG A 238 21.62 -14.17 -23.79
C ARG A 238 20.62 -14.56 -24.87
N VAL A 239 19.35 -14.78 -24.52
CA VAL A 239 18.31 -15.10 -25.49
C VAL A 239 18.00 -13.87 -26.35
N THR A 240 17.85 -12.69 -25.74
CA THR A 240 17.53 -11.45 -26.45
C THR A 240 18.65 -10.93 -27.34
N GLU A 241 19.91 -11.27 -27.07
CA GLU A 241 21.04 -10.93 -27.96
C GLU A 241 20.88 -11.50 -29.37
N GLN A 242 20.09 -12.57 -29.54
CA GLN A 242 19.77 -13.15 -30.86
C GLN A 242 18.71 -12.35 -31.62
N PHE A 243 18.08 -11.39 -30.96
CA PHE A 243 16.95 -10.60 -31.45
C PHE A 243 17.26 -9.09 -31.42
N GLN A 244 18.50 -8.67 -31.74
CA GLN A 244 19.00 -7.29 -31.56
C GLN A 244 18.13 -6.19 -32.20
N ASP A 245 17.35 -6.50 -33.23
CA ASP A 245 16.45 -5.56 -33.90
C ASP A 245 15.08 -5.41 -33.19
N THR A 246 14.94 -5.97 -31.99
CA THR A 246 13.68 -6.14 -31.28
C THR A 246 13.74 -5.38 -29.96
N ASP A 247 12.86 -4.39 -29.76
CA ASP A 247 12.66 -3.82 -28.42
C ASP A 247 11.80 -4.80 -27.60
N ILE A 248 12.42 -5.38 -26.57
CA ILE A 248 11.81 -6.33 -25.65
C ILE A 248 12.04 -5.80 -24.24
N GLN A 249 10.96 -5.49 -23.53
CA GLN A 249 11.05 -5.03 -22.15
C GLN A 249 10.50 -6.09 -21.21
N LEU A 250 11.39 -6.70 -20.43
CA LEU A 250 11.04 -7.69 -19.41
C LEU A 250 10.93 -7.02 -18.05
N ARG A 251 9.84 -7.32 -17.34
CA ARG A 251 9.66 -6.96 -15.93
C ARG A 251 9.53 -8.25 -15.14
N LEU A 252 10.47 -8.47 -14.22
CA LEU A 252 10.54 -9.66 -13.38
C LEU A 252 10.51 -9.26 -11.90
N PHE A 253 9.67 -9.97 -11.15
CA PHE A 253 9.42 -9.77 -9.74
C PHE A 253 9.49 -11.09 -8.99
N ASN A 254 9.95 -11.04 -7.74
CA ASN A 254 9.97 -12.20 -6.84
C ASN A 254 8.69 -12.28 -5.99
N THR A 255 8.59 -13.27 -5.09
CA THR A 255 7.48 -13.41 -4.13
C THR A 255 7.22 -12.13 -3.32
N LYS A 256 8.27 -11.35 -3.05
CA LYS A 256 8.19 -10.10 -2.26
C LYS A 256 7.73 -8.89 -3.08
N GLY A 257 7.49 -9.06 -4.38
CA GLY A 257 7.19 -7.98 -5.31
C GLY A 257 8.40 -7.09 -5.63
N GLU A 258 9.61 -7.52 -5.27
CA GLU A 258 10.83 -6.79 -5.59
C GLU A 258 11.21 -7.04 -7.04
N ARG A 259 11.51 -5.96 -7.76
CA ARG A 259 11.92 -6.01 -9.15
C ARG A 259 13.42 -6.21 -9.27
N PHE A 260 13.87 -7.12 -10.14
CA PHE A 260 15.31 -7.40 -10.29
C PHE A 260 15.86 -7.31 -11.74
N ILE A 261 15.03 -7.02 -12.75
CA ILE A 261 15.48 -6.73 -14.13
C ILE A 261 14.91 -5.40 -14.63
N MET A 262 15.78 -4.60 -15.25
CA MET A 262 15.44 -3.32 -15.87
C MET A 262 15.17 -3.39 -17.36
#